data_AF-A0A979FJY3-F1
#
_entry.id   AF-A0A979FJY3-F1
#
_cell.length_a   1.000
_cell.length_b   1.000
_cell.length_c   1.000
_cell.angle_alpha   90.00
_cell.angle_beta   90.00
_cell.angle_gamma   90.00
#
_symmetry.space_group_name_H-M   'P 1'
#
loop_
_entity.id
_entity.type
_entity.pdbx_description
1 polymer ?
#
loop_
_entity_poly.entity_id
_entity_poly.type
_entity_poly.pdbx_seq_one_letter_code
_entity_poly.pdbx_strand_id
1 'polypeptide(L)'
;MGSSKDLGLAEVPVADCDQKHYNSQQKETFLLKNYLSKYWLNHKCEENKSHQKCLYLKDWHFVRAYPEAKIYRTPIFFCSDWLNEFWEKREDSQDDYRFVYLGPKGSWTPFHADVFQSYSWSANVCGRKKWIFFPPGAEESLKDCMGSLPYDIAKSGQNLDALGALTVIQEPGETIFVPSGWHHQVWNLEDTLSINHNWINATNILQVWRQLLAELLKVEDAISDCRSMEKWEDQCQLVLKASHGMDFIEYYHFLRAIAKPRIESLRSGSDLTVLDGHRQGRRHTEYDVQRLRDALLALLDDHHVGHLDTFESLAEPPAALLDQLNDLL
;
A
#
# COMPACT_ATOMS: atom_id res chain seq x y z
N MET A 1 -2.81 -2.96 -34.76
CA MET A 1 -1.98 -1.86 -34.25
C MET A 1 -2.91 -0.92 -33.51
N GLY A 2 -2.99 -1.03 -32.19
CA GLY A 2 -3.84 -0.16 -31.37
C GLY A 2 -3.33 1.27 -31.43
N SER A 3 -4.24 2.25 -31.42
CA SER A 3 -3.87 3.66 -31.37
C SER A 3 -2.96 3.90 -30.16
N SER A 4 -1.76 4.40 -30.39
CA SER A 4 -0.92 4.92 -29.31
C SER A 4 -1.68 6.09 -28.71
N LYS A 5 -2.38 5.88 -27.58
CA LYS A 5 -2.94 6.98 -26.79
C LYS A 5 -1.79 7.95 -26.51
N ASP A 6 -1.99 9.23 -26.76
CA ASP A 6 -1.03 10.26 -26.39
C ASP A 6 -0.95 10.33 -24.86
N LEU A 7 -0.01 9.60 -24.27
CA LEU A 7 0.26 9.61 -22.84
C LEU A 7 0.72 11.00 -22.36
N GLY A 8 1.11 11.90 -23.27
CA GLY A 8 1.51 13.26 -22.91
C GLY A 8 0.41 14.06 -22.20
N LEU A 9 -0.87 13.72 -22.43
CA LEU A 9 -2.01 14.33 -21.76
C LEU A 9 -2.41 13.62 -20.45
N ALA A 10 -1.70 12.58 -20.03
CA ALA A 10 -1.95 11.91 -18.76
C ALA A 10 -1.73 12.88 -17.59
N GLU A 11 -2.67 12.91 -16.66
CA GLU A 11 -2.49 13.56 -15.36
C GLU A 11 -1.68 12.62 -14.45
N VAL A 12 -0.54 13.12 -13.96
CA VAL A 12 0.42 12.35 -13.19
C VAL A 12 0.75 13.07 -11.87
N PRO A 13 0.78 12.33 -10.74
CA PRO A 13 1.22 12.87 -9.47
C PRO A 13 2.73 13.09 -9.47
N VAL A 14 3.17 14.28 -9.08
CA VAL A 14 4.58 14.68 -8.99
C VAL A 14 4.84 15.23 -7.59
N ALA A 15 5.74 14.58 -6.86
CA ALA A 15 6.15 14.95 -5.52
C ALA A 15 7.36 15.89 -5.54
N ASP A 16 7.35 16.94 -4.73
CA ASP A 16 8.53 17.78 -4.48
C ASP A 16 9.35 17.18 -3.33
N CYS A 17 10.53 16.64 -3.64
CA CYS A 17 11.37 15.96 -2.67
C CYS A 17 11.93 16.89 -1.58
N ASP A 18 11.92 18.20 -1.83
CA ASP A 18 12.44 19.22 -0.93
C ASP A 18 11.34 19.80 -0.01
N GLN A 19 10.06 19.49 -0.27
CA GLN A 19 8.92 19.98 0.49
C GLN A 19 8.23 18.85 1.27
N LYS A 20 8.47 18.82 2.59
CA LYS A 20 7.80 17.92 3.52
C LYS A 20 6.36 18.37 3.77
N HIS A 21 5.41 17.46 3.60
CA HIS A 21 4.01 17.62 3.97
C HIS A 21 3.62 16.46 4.89
N TYR A 22 3.50 16.74 6.20
CA TYR A 22 3.43 15.73 7.26
C TYR A 22 4.56 14.70 7.12
N ASN A 23 4.26 13.41 7.02
CA ASN A 23 5.26 12.34 6.89
C ASN A 23 5.54 11.95 5.42
N SER A 24 5.08 12.75 4.47
CA SER A 24 5.29 12.53 3.03
C SER A 24 5.83 13.79 2.33
N GLN A 25 5.96 13.70 1.02
CA GLN A 25 6.35 14.82 0.16
C GLN A 25 5.10 15.49 -0.41
N GLN A 26 5.12 16.81 -0.52
CA GLN A 26 4.03 17.56 -1.16
C GLN A 26 3.88 17.12 -2.61
N LYS A 27 2.64 16.83 -3.04
CA LYS A 27 2.33 16.37 -4.39
C LYS A 27 1.47 17.39 -5.13
N GLU A 28 1.74 17.51 -6.42
CA GLU A 28 0.96 18.29 -7.37
C GLU A 28 0.66 17.43 -8.60
N THR A 29 -0.44 17.73 -9.29
CA THR A 29 -0.80 17.04 -10.53
C THR A 29 -0.20 17.77 -11.74
N PHE A 30 0.54 17.05 -12.56
CA PHE A 30 1.12 17.55 -13.80
C PHE A 30 0.51 16.83 -15.00
N LEU A 31 0.49 17.48 -16.17
CA LEU A 31 0.43 16.72 -17.43
C LEU A 31 1.79 16.06 -17.66
N LEU A 32 1.80 14.78 -18.04
CA LEU A 32 3.05 14.04 -18.28
C LEU A 32 3.97 14.77 -19.26
N LYS A 33 3.43 15.33 -20.34
CA LYS A 33 4.22 16.11 -21.31
C LYS A 33 4.91 17.32 -20.66
N ASN A 34 4.26 17.98 -19.72
CA ASN A 34 4.82 19.14 -19.03
C ASN A 34 5.94 18.69 -18.08
N TYR A 35 5.73 17.61 -17.34
CA TYR A 35 6.76 17.02 -16.49
C TYR A 35 8.01 16.61 -17.30
N LEU A 36 7.82 15.89 -18.41
CA LEU A 36 8.95 15.44 -19.24
C LEU A 36 9.67 16.60 -19.93
N SER A 37 8.93 17.45 -20.64
CA SER A 37 9.54 18.48 -21.51
C SER A 37 10.05 19.71 -20.75
N LYS A 38 9.33 20.17 -19.72
CA LYS A 38 9.66 21.41 -19.01
C LYS A 38 10.54 21.19 -17.79
N TYR A 39 10.39 20.04 -17.13
CA TYR A 39 11.18 19.71 -15.96
C TYR A 39 12.30 18.73 -16.30
N TRP A 40 11.98 17.50 -16.69
CA TRP A 40 12.96 16.42 -16.74
C TRP A 40 14.10 16.66 -17.73
N LEU A 41 13.77 17.06 -18.97
CA LEU A 41 14.79 17.33 -19.99
C LEU A 41 15.69 18.51 -19.63
N ASN A 42 15.15 19.53 -18.98
CA ASN A 42 15.94 20.69 -18.54
C ASN A 42 16.82 20.35 -17.32
N HIS A 43 16.31 19.54 -16.39
CA HIS A 43 17.06 19.04 -15.24
C HIS A 43 18.29 18.21 -15.64
N LYS A 44 18.30 17.58 -16.82
CA LYS A 44 19.47 16.90 -17.39
C LYS A 44 20.56 17.86 -17.90
N CYS A 45 20.19 19.06 -18.32
CA CYS A 45 21.05 19.98 -19.05
C CYS A 45 21.73 21.03 -18.16
N GLU A 46 21.23 21.26 -16.94
CA GLU A 46 21.78 22.28 -16.05
C GLU A 46 22.91 21.72 -15.15
N GLU A 47 24.13 22.23 -15.34
CA GLU A 47 25.31 21.88 -14.52
C GLU A 47 25.24 22.46 -13.08
N ASN A 48 24.35 23.41 -12.82
CA ASN A 48 24.21 24.12 -11.54
C ASN A 48 22.93 23.71 -10.79
N LYS A 49 22.98 22.55 -10.11
CA LYS A 49 21.85 21.95 -9.38
C LYS A 49 21.41 22.69 -8.10
N SER A 50 22.04 23.79 -7.72
CA SER A 50 21.88 24.38 -6.38
C SER A 50 20.54 25.07 -6.11
N HIS A 51 19.69 25.25 -7.14
CA HIS A 51 18.41 25.98 -7.01
C HIS A 51 17.21 25.29 -7.68
N GLN A 52 17.38 24.11 -8.27
CA GLN A 52 16.29 23.42 -8.96
C GLN A 52 15.68 22.36 -8.04
N LYS A 53 14.34 22.42 -7.87
CA LYS A 53 13.57 21.44 -7.10
C LYS A 53 13.79 20.02 -7.62
N CYS A 54 13.90 19.05 -6.71
CA CYS A 54 13.90 17.64 -7.08
C CYS A 54 12.47 17.09 -7.14
N LEU A 55 11.88 17.06 -8.34
CA LEU A 55 10.52 16.59 -8.57
C LEU A 55 10.51 15.11 -8.97
N TYR A 56 9.67 14.32 -8.31
CA TYR A 56 9.55 12.88 -8.48
C TYR A 56 8.13 12.48 -8.85
N LEU A 57 7.91 12.03 -10.08
CA LEU A 57 6.66 11.38 -10.46
C LEU A 57 6.58 10.03 -9.74
N LYS A 58 5.69 9.92 -8.75
CA LYS A 58 5.48 8.69 -7.99
C LYS A 58 4.00 8.54 -7.63
N ASP A 59 3.58 7.30 -7.42
CA ASP A 59 2.21 6.90 -7.14
C ASP A 59 1.26 7.07 -8.34
N TRP A 60 1.79 6.95 -9.56
CA TRP A 60 0.96 6.98 -10.75
C TRP A 60 0.29 5.61 -10.97
N HIS A 61 -1.04 5.58 -10.80
CA HIS A 61 -1.95 4.45 -11.04
C HIS A 61 -2.07 4.10 -12.53
N PHE A 62 -0.96 3.76 -13.17
CA PHE A 62 -0.86 3.57 -14.62
C PHE A 62 -1.69 2.37 -15.09
N VAL A 63 -1.62 1.25 -14.37
CA VAL A 63 -2.29 0.00 -14.77
C VAL A 63 -3.80 0.20 -14.80
N ARG A 64 -4.35 0.85 -13.77
CA ARG A 64 -5.75 1.28 -13.75
C ARG A 64 -6.09 2.29 -14.84
N ALA A 65 -5.29 3.34 -15.03
CA ALA A 65 -5.60 4.39 -15.99
C ALA A 65 -5.52 3.91 -17.46
N TYR A 66 -4.69 2.90 -17.73
CA TYR A 66 -4.42 2.36 -19.06
C TYR A 66 -4.38 0.83 -19.04
N PRO A 67 -5.48 0.13 -18.73
CA PRO A 67 -5.49 -1.32 -18.56
C PRO A 67 -5.13 -2.07 -19.86
N GLU A 68 -5.47 -1.48 -21.01
CA GLU A 68 -5.14 -2.02 -22.33
C GLU A 68 -3.64 -2.00 -22.66
N ALA A 69 -2.84 -1.19 -21.93
CA ALA A 69 -1.41 -1.11 -22.15
C ALA A 69 -0.68 -2.39 -21.70
N LYS A 70 -1.27 -3.15 -20.76
CA LYS A 70 -0.78 -4.47 -20.29
C LYS A 70 0.74 -4.49 -20.07
N ILE A 71 1.23 -3.49 -19.35
CA ILE A 71 2.68 -3.20 -19.23
C ILE A 71 3.46 -4.29 -18.48
N TYR A 72 2.79 -5.12 -17.69
CA TYR A 72 3.35 -6.33 -17.10
C TYR A 72 2.24 -7.35 -16.81
N ARG A 73 2.66 -8.58 -16.48
CA ARG A 73 1.83 -9.59 -15.84
C ARG A 73 2.39 -9.86 -14.45
N THR A 74 1.54 -9.88 -13.43
CA THR A 74 1.93 -10.17 -12.06
C THR A 74 2.59 -11.55 -12.00
N PRO A 75 3.82 -11.68 -11.46
CA PRO A 75 4.45 -12.97 -11.28
C PRO A 75 3.59 -13.92 -10.44
N ILE A 76 3.65 -15.23 -10.73
CA ILE A 76 2.81 -16.23 -10.06
C ILE A 76 3.00 -16.27 -8.53
N PHE A 77 4.17 -15.84 -8.04
CA PHE A 77 4.46 -15.77 -6.60
C PHE A 77 3.69 -14.65 -5.89
N PHE A 78 3.17 -13.68 -6.63
CA PHE A 78 2.50 -12.48 -6.12
C PHE A 78 1.04 -12.40 -6.60
N CYS A 79 0.49 -13.46 -7.21
CA CYS A 79 -0.85 -13.41 -7.80
C CYS A 79 -2.00 -13.65 -6.82
N SER A 80 -1.71 -14.16 -5.61
CA SER A 80 -2.66 -14.12 -4.50
C SER A 80 -2.58 -12.73 -3.89
N ASP A 81 -3.32 -11.81 -4.51
CA ASP A 81 -3.30 -10.38 -4.25
C ASP A 81 -4.73 -9.92 -3.94
N TRP A 82 -5.08 -10.05 -2.67
CA TRP A 82 -6.40 -9.67 -2.18
C TRP A 82 -6.60 -8.16 -2.26
N LEU A 83 -5.53 -7.36 -2.19
CA LEU A 83 -5.63 -5.90 -2.21
C LEU A 83 -6.15 -5.43 -3.55
N ASN A 84 -5.48 -5.78 -4.66
CA ASN A 84 -5.95 -5.37 -5.98
C ASN A 84 -7.21 -6.14 -6.41
N GLU A 85 -7.43 -7.39 -5.97
CA GLU A 85 -8.72 -8.08 -6.19
C GLU A 85 -9.92 -7.32 -5.61
N PHE A 86 -9.73 -6.66 -4.46
CA PHE A 86 -10.77 -5.84 -3.83
C PHE A 86 -10.96 -4.51 -4.58
N TRP A 87 -9.87 -3.75 -4.78
CA TRP A 87 -9.96 -2.41 -5.34
C TRP A 87 -10.36 -2.40 -6.82
N GLU A 88 -9.93 -3.37 -7.63
CA GLU A 88 -10.33 -3.46 -9.05
C GLU A 88 -11.82 -3.74 -9.25
N LYS A 89 -12.49 -4.33 -8.25
CA LYS A 89 -13.92 -4.68 -8.33
C LYS A 89 -14.83 -3.59 -7.78
N ARG A 90 -14.26 -2.52 -7.22
CA ARG A 90 -15.04 -1.39 -6.67
C ARG A 90 -15.46 -0.44 -7.77
N GLU A 91 -16.72 -0.02 -7.71
CA GLU A 91 -17.26 1.02 -8.60
C GLU A 91 -17.21 2.41 -7.94
N ASP A 92 -17.15 2.45 -6.61
CA ASP A 92 -17.21 3.64 -5.78
C ASP A 92 -15.83 4.25 -5.47
N SER A 93 -14.77 3.48 -5.69
CA SER A 93 -13.38 3.95 -5.62
C SER A 93 -12.71 3.75 -6.96
N GLN A 94 -11.74 4.61 -7.25
CA GLN A 94 -10.86 4.44 -8.38
C GLN A 94 -9.51 3.87 -7.94
N ASP A 95 -9.23 3.41 -6.73
CA ASP A 95 -7.84 3.04 -6.39
C ASP A 95 -7.32 1.73 -7.01
N ASP A 96 -6.00 1.64 -7.16
CA ASP A 96 -5.24 0.39 -7.25
C ASP A 96 -3.90 0.58 -6.54
N TYR A 97 -3.22 -0.51 -6.22
CA TYR A 97 -1.95 -0.48 -5.50
C TYR A 97 -0.80 -0.90 -6.41
N ARG A 98 -0.82 -0.36 -7.64
CA ARG A 98 0.13 -0.66 -8.71
C ARG A 98 0.59 0.63 -9.36
N PHE A 99 1.82 0.99 -9.09
CA PHE A 99 2.34 2.31 -9.36
C PHE A 99 3.48 2.30 -10.36
N VAL A 100 3.53 3.33 -11.20
CA VAL A 100 4.70 3.68 -12.00
C VAL A 100 5.39 4.87 -11.36
N TYR A 101 6.69 4.73 -11.11
CA TYR A 101 7.53 5.78 -10.56
C TYR A 101 8.58 6.18 -11.59
N LEU A 102 8.76 7.48 -11.79
CA LEU A 102 9.70 8.09 -12.72
C LEU A 102 10.35 9.31 -12.07
N GLY A 103 11.60 9.19 -11.62
CA GLY A 103 12.32 10.23 -10.86
C GLY A 103 13.76 10.46 -11.34
N PRO A 104 14.25 11.72 -11.39
CA PRO A 104 15.63 11.99 -11.77
C PRO A 104 16.58 11.52 -10.67
N LYS A 105 17.88 11.43 -10.98
CA LYS A 105 18.91 11.20 -9.96
C LYS A 105 18.75 12.16 -8.77
N GLY A 106 18.71 11.60 -7.56
CA GLY A 106 18.56 12.34 -6.30
C GLY A 106 17.12 12.37 -5.76
N SER A 107 16.13 12.00 -6.58
CA SER A 107 14.77 11.80 -6.08
C SER A 107 14.71 10.62 -5.10
N TRP A 108 13.83 10.70 -4.11
CA TRP A 108 13.82 9.76 -3.01
C TRP A 108 12.45 9.65 -2.35
N THR A 109 12.25 8.57 -1.60
CA THR A 109 11.06 8.34 -0.78
C THR A 109 11.45 8.32 0.70
N PRO A 110 10.74 9.08 1.57
CA PRO A 110 10.97 9.11 3.02
C PRO A 110 10.93 7.74 3.68
N PHE A 111 11.46 7.66 4.91
CA PHE A 111 11.44 6.43 5.68
C PHE A 111 10.00 6.08 6.10
N HIS A 112 9.52 4.91 5.69
CA HIS A 112 8.15 4.46 5.92
C HIS A 112 8.04 2.93 5.85
N ALA A 113 6.98 2.37 6.42
CA ALA A 113 6.48 1.06 6.01
C ALA A 113 5.35 1.25 4.99
N ASP A 114 5.15 0.25 4.13
CA ASP A 114 4.09 0.27 3.14
C ASP A 114 2.70 0.35 3.78
N VAL A 115 1.77 1.02 3.08
CA VAL A 115 0.37 1.19 3.48
C VAL A 115 -0.28 -0.13 3.88
N PHE A 116 -1.12 -0.10 4.92
CA PHE A 116 -1.76 -1.27 5.53
C PHE A 116 -0.79 -2.35 6.06
N GLN A 117 0.51 -2.06 6.16
CA GLN A 117 1.55 -3.10 6.28
C GLN A 117 1.42 -4.19 5.19
N SER A 118 1.03 -3.78 3.99
CA SER A 118 1.04 -4.64 2.81
C SER A 118 2.45 -5.18 2.53
N TYR A 119 2.52 -6.24 1.75
CA TYR A 119 3.74 -6.57 1.03
C TYR A 119 3.92 -5.59 -0.12
N SER A 120 5.14 -5.44 -0.62
CA SER A 120 5.36 -4.80 -1.92
C SER A 120 6.47 -5.45 -2.73
N TRP A 121 6.45 -5.24 -4.04
CA TRP A 121 7.59 -5.51 -4.90
C TRP A 121 7.86 -4.29 -5.77
N SER A 122 9.14 -4.03 -6.04
CA SER A 122 9.59 -2.97 -6.95
C SER A 122 10.48 -3.56 -8.02
N ALA A 123 10.03 -3.55 -9.27
CA ALA A 123 10.81 -3.93 -10.43
C ALA A 123 11.45 -2.68 -11.04
N ASN A 124 12.78 -2.64 -11.05
CA ASN A 124 13.53 -1.49 -11.54
C ASN A 124 13.76 -1.63 -13.06
N VAL A 125 13.12 -0.78 -13.85
CA VAL A 125 13.17 -0.86 -15.33
C VAL A 125 14.46 -0.23 -15.85
N CYS A 126 14.82 0.94 -15.33
CA CYS A 126 16.09 1.60 -15.61
C CYS A 126 16.53 2.47 -14.43
N GLY A 127 17.81 2.86 -14.43
CA GLY A 127 18.42 3.58 -13.32
C GLY A 127 18.83 2.65 -12.18
N ARG A 128 19.24 3.22 -11.05
CA ARG A 128 19.71 2.47 -9.88
C ARG A 128 19.08 3.03 -8.63
N LYS A 129 18.72 2.15 -7.69
CA LYS A 129 18.13 2.56 -6.41
C LYS A 129 18.96 2.10 -5.23
N LYS A 130 19.14 2.95 -4.23
CA LYS A 130 19.62 2.55 -2.91
C LYS A 130 18.44 2.39 -1.99
N TRP A 131 18.28 1.19 -1.45
CA TRP A 131 17.32 0.87 -0.41
C TRP A 131 18.04 0.75 0.92
N ILE A 132 17.43 1.27 1.97
CA ILE A 132 17.85 1.06 3.35
C ILE A 132 16.65 0.51 4.09
N PHE A 133 16.73 -0.75 4.49
CA PHE A 133 15.66 -1.50 5.14
C PHE A 133 15.91 -1.65 6.63
N PHE A 134 14.84 -1.64 7.41
CA PHE A 134 14.82 -2.02 8.83
C PHE A 134 13.81 -3.16 9.02
N PRO A 135 14.23 -4.27 9.66
CA PRO A 135 13.30 -5.33 10.01
C PRO A 135 12.26 -4.80 11.02
N PRO A 136 11.01 -5.32 10.99
CA PRO A 136 9.95 -4.86 11.89
C PRO A 136 10.39 -4.87 13.36
N GLY A 137 10.19 -3.75 14.05
CA GLY A 137 10.60 -3.52 15.43
C GLY A 137 11.99 -2.90 15.59
N ALA A 138 12.88 -2.96 14.59
CA ALA A 138 14.19 -2.30 14.69
C ALA A 138 14.08 -0.77 14.53
N GLU A 139 13.08 -0.30 13.79
CA GLU A 139 12.75 1.12 13.64
C GLU A 139 12.40 1.80 14.96
N GLU A 140 11.96 1.07 15.97
CA GLU A 140 11.61 1.62 17.29
C GLU A 140 12.81 2.34 17.93
N SER A 141 14.03 1.88 17.64
CA SER A 141 15.27 2.53 18.10
C SER A 141 15.53 3.90 17.45
N LEU A 142 14.85 4.21 16.34
CA LEU A 142 14.98 5.47 15.62
C LEU A 142 13.98 6.53 16.08
N LYS A 143 13.00 6.17 16.92
CA LYS A 143 11.98 7.12 17.40
C LYS A 143 12.60 8.24 18.21
N ASP A 144 12.09 9.46 18.01
CA ASP A 144 12.42 10.60 18.86
C ASP A 144 11.70 10.55 20.21
N CYS A 145 11.92 11.56 21.06
CA CYS A 145 11.29 11.65 22.38
C CYS A 145 9.76 11.81 22.32
N MET A 146 9.19 12.12 21.15
CA MET A 146 7.76 12.20 20.90
C MET A 146 7.22 10.91 20.25
N GLY A 147 8.05 9.86 20.12
CA GLY A 147 7.66 8.59 19.52
C GLY A 147 7.57 8.60 17.99
N SER A 148 8.04 9.67 17.34
CA SER A 148 7.97 9.82 15.89
C SER A 148 9.20 9.24 15.21
N LEU A 149 8.98 8.51 14.11
CA LEU A 149 10.07 8.03 13.26
C LEU A 149 10.68 9.18 12.43
N PRO A 150 11.99 9.11 12.14
CA PRO A 150 12.65 10.14 11.35
C PRO A 150 12.14 10.13 9.91
N TYR A 151 11.87 11.31 9.38
CA TYR A 151 11.50 11.47 7.96
C TYR A 151 12.65 11.09 7.02
N ASP A 152 13.87 11.48 7.40
CA ASP A 152 15.10 11.14 6.70
C ASP A 152 16.08 10.45 7.65
N ILE A 153 16.20 9.12 7.54
CA ILE A 153 17.12 8.33 8.39
C ILE A 153 18.58 8.69 8.17
N ALA A 154 18.96 9.22 7.01
CA ALA A 154 20.33 9.66 6.76
C ALA A 154 20.72 10.86 7.63
N LYS A 155 19.74 11.65 8.12
CA LYS A 155 19.95 12.79 9.01
C LYS A 155 19.91 12.42 10.50
N SER A 156 19.68 11.16 10.84
CA SER A 156 19.61 10.71 12.23
C SER A 156 20.97 10.82 12.96
N GLY A 157 22.08 10.84 12.23
CA GLY A 157 23.44 10.80 12.81
C GLY A 157 23.78 9.47 13.47
N GLN A 158 22.90 8.48 13.40
CA GLN A 158 23.07 7.16 14.01
C GLN A 158 23.83 6.21 13.08
N ASN A 159 24.53 5.23 13.66
CA ASN A 159 25.11 4.14 12.91
C ASN A 159 24.01 3.13 12.55
N LEU A 160 23.38 3.31 11.39
CA LEU A 160 22.24 2.51 10.95
C LEU A 160 22.55 1.01 10.88
N ASP A 161 23.77 0.63 10.45
CA ASP A 161 24.17 -0.78 10.36
C ASP A 161 24.20 -1.45 11.74
N ALA A 162 24.63 -0.72 12.78
CA ALA A 162 24.62 -1.20 14.16
C ALA A 162 23.19 -1.37 14.71
N LEU A 163 22.21 -0.72 14.10
CA LEU A 163 20.78 -0.82 14.44
C LEU A 163 20.05 -1.87 13.59
N GLY A 164 20.79 -2.67 12.81
CA GLY A 164 20.23 -3.75 12.00
C GLY A 164 19.72 -3.30 10.63
N ALA A 165 20.14 -2.13 10.14
CA ALA A 165 19.80 -1.71 8.79
C ALA A 165 20.41 -2.65 7.73
N LEU A 166 19.64 -2.95 6.69
CA LEU A 166 20.11 -3.64 5.49
C LEU A 166 20.13 -2.68 4.32
N THR A 167 21.31 -2.39 3.79
CA THR A 167 21.47 -1.54 2.60
C THR A 167 21.61 -2.39 1.35
N VAL A 168 20.79 -2.12 0.33
CA VAL A 168 20.81 -2.82 -0.96
C VAL A 168 20.87 -1.81 -2.10
N ILE A 169 21.71 -2.09 -3.10
CA ILE A 169 21.68 -1.37 -4.37
C ILE A 169 20.93 -2.24 -5.36
N GLN A 170 19.81 -1.73 -5.88
CA GLN A 170 19.01 -2.36 -6.90
C GLN A 170 19.46 -1.86 -8.28
N GLU A 171 19.89 -2.78 -9.11
CA GLU A 171 20.34 -2.54 -10.48
C GLU A 171 19.16 -2.62 -11.49
N PRO A 172 19.34 -2.17 -12.75
CA PRO A 172 18.32 -2.33 -13.79
C PRO A 172 17.96 -3.81 -14.03
N GLY A 173 16.67 -4.10 -14.17
CA GLY A 173 16.14 -5.44 -14.39
C GLY A 173 15.93 -6.27 -13.11
N GLU A 174 16.38 -5.79 -11.95
CA GLU A 174 16.17 -6.47 -10.67
C GLU A 174 14.82 -6.14 -10.06
N THR A 175 14.24 -7.11 -9.34
CA THR A 175 13.03 -6.93 -8.54
C THR A 175 13.33 -7.16 -7.07
N ILE A 176 12.97 -6.19 -6.24
CA ILE A 176 13.01 -6.32 -4.78
C ILE A 176 11.63 -6.67 -4.27
N PHE A 177 11.57 -7.66 -3.39
CA PHE A 177 10.41 -7.96 -2.55
C PHE A 177 10.61 -7.32 -1.18
N VAL A 178 9.61 -6.58 -0.72
CA VAL A 178 9.55 -5.94 0.60
C VAL A 178 8.53 -6.72 1.45
N PRO A 179 8.98 -7.39 2.52
CA PRO A 179 8.05 -8.09 3.41
C PRO A 179 7.19 -7.10 4.22
N SER A 180 6.03 -7.56 4.66
CA SER A 180 5.08 -6.80 5.49
C SER A 180 5.76 -6.21 6.73
N GLY A 181 5.50 -4.91 6.99
CA GLY A 181 6.00 -4.17 8.16
C GLY A 181 7.45 -3.70 8.07
N TRP A 182 8.16 -3.99 6.98
CA TRP A 182 9.55 -3.55 6.82
C TRP A 182 9.61 -2.05 6.50
N HIS A 183 10.15 -1.28 7.44
CA HIS A 183 10.40 0.14 7.21
C HIS A 183 11.59 0.31 6.26
N HIS A 184 11.48 1.25 5.33
CA HIS A 184 12.50 1.47 4.34
C HIS A 184 12.54 2.90 3.81
N GLN A 185 13.73 3.31 3.37
CA GLN A 185 13.98 4.56 2.65
C GLN A 185 14.65 4.25 1.32
N VAL A 186 14.26 4.96 0.26
CA VAL A 186 14.72 4.67 -1.10
C VAL A 186 15.24 5.93 -1.78
N TRP A 187 16.42 5.83 -2.38
CA TRP A 187 17.04 6.90 -3.16
C TRP A 187 17.31 6.45 -4.58
N ASN A 188 16.90 7.24 -5.57
CA ASN A 188 17.27 7.05 -6.96
C ASN A 188 18.69 7.60 -7.18
N LEU A 189 19.66 6.71 -7.38
CA LEU A 189 21.07 7.05 -7.60
C LEU A 189 21.35 7.52 -9.03
N GLU A 190 20.43 7.22 -9.94
CA GLU A 190 20.41 7.61 -11.34
C GLU A 190 18.97 7.99 -11.72
N ASP A 191 18.78 8.45 -12.96
CA ASP A 191 17.44 8.64 -13.52
C ASP A 191 16.73 7.28 -13.61
N THR A 192 15.59 7.17 -12.93
CA THR A 192 14.97 5.89 -12.64
C THR A 192 13.53 5.82 -13.14
N LEU A 193 13.19 4.69 -13.75
CA LEU A 193 11.82 4.24 -14.01
C LEU A 193 11.63 2.90 -13.29
N SER A 194 10.58 2.77 -12.49
CA SER A 194 10.24 1.50 -11.84
C SER A 194 8.74 1.26 -11.80
N ILE A 195 8.40 -0.02 -11.64
CA ILE A 195 7.05 -0.48 -11.37
C ILE A 195 7.02 -0.97 -9.93
N ASN A 196 6.08 -0.45 -9.16
CA ASN A 196 5.85 -0.82 -7.77
C ASN A 196 4.45 -1.43 -7.64
N HIS A 197 4.30 -2.39 -6.74
CA HIS A 197 3.04 -3.11 -6.57
C HIS A 197 2.94 -3.58 -5.13
N ASN A 198 1.85 -3.23 -4.45
CA ASN A 198 1.58 -3.66 -3.10
C ASN A 198 0.43 -4.68 -3.10
N TRP A 199 0.51 -5.65 -2.18
CA TRP A 199 -0.55 -6.64 -2.02
C TRP A 199 -0.71 -7.13 -0.58
N ILE A 200 -1.88 -7.68 -0.31
CA ILE A 200 -2.24 -8.38 0.93
C ILE A 200 -2.71 -9.78 0.55
N ASN A 201 -2.48 -10.76 1.41
CA ASN A 201 -3.09 -12.08 1.27
C ASN A 201 -3.28 -12.79 2.62
N ALA A 202 -3.63 -14.08 2.57
CA ALA A 202 -3.83 -14.96 3.70
C ALA A 202 -2.70 -14.95 4.74
N THR A 203 -1.45 -14.70 4.30
CA THR A 203 -0.27 -14.77 5.17
C THR A 203 -0.12 -13.55 6.07
N ASN A 204 -0.54 -12.35 5.62
CA ASN A 204 -0.41 -11.12 6.40
C ASN A 204 -1.74 -10.47 6.81
N ILE A 205 -2.90 -11.05 6.48
CA ILE A 205 -4.19 -10.43 6.81
C ILE A 205 -4.38 -10.13 8.32
N LEU A 206 -3.90 -11.01 9.21
CA LEU A 206 -3.95 -10.72 10.66
C LEU A 206 -3.01 -9.59 11.08
N GLN A 207 -1.90 -9.39 10.35
CA GLN A 207 -1.01 -8.27 10.60
C GLN A 207 -1.66 -6.95 10.16
N VAL A 208 -2.37 -6.96 9.03
CA VAL A 208 -3.20 -5.83 8.57
C VAL A 208 -4.24 -5.45 9.63
N TRP A 209 -4.95 -6.44 10.18
CA TRP A 209 -5.90 -6.21 11.29
C TRP A 209 -5.25 -5.55 12.51
N ARG A 210 -4.15 -6.12 13.01
CA ARG A 210 -3.43 -5.57 14.17
C ARG A 210 -2.96 -4.15 13.92
N GLN A 211 -2.50 -3.85 12.71
CA GLN A 211 -2.12 -2.50 12.35
C GLN A 211 -3.32 -1.56 12.34
N LEU A 212 -4.44 -1.96 11.73
CA LEU A 212 -5.66 -1.15 11.70
C LEU A 212 -6.15 -0.81 13.11
N LEU A 213 -6.14 -1.81 14.01
CA LEU A 213 -6.46 -1.60 15.43
C LEU A 213 -5.46 -0.67 16.12
N ALA A 214 -4.16 -0.83 15.88
CA ALA A 214 -3.14 0.05 16.45
C ALA A 214 -3.30 1.51 15.97
N GLU A 215 -3.72 1.73 14.71
CA GLU A 215 -4.02 3.07 14.20
C GLU A 215 -5.32 3.64 14.80
N LEU A 216 -6.34 2.80 15.04
CA LEU A 216 -7.54 3.25 15.77
C LEU A 216 -7.15 3.78 17.16
N LEU A 217 -6.32 3.07 17.91
CA LEU A 217 -5.90 3.51 19.25
C LEU A 217 -5.14 4.83 19.21
N LYS A 218 -4.35 5.08 18.16
CA LYS A 218 -3.68 6.38 17.95
C LYS A 218 -4.68 7.49 17.65
N VAL A 219 -5.71 7.20 16.85
CA VAL A 219 -6.80 8.14 16.59
C VAL A 219 -7.51 8.48 17.89
N GLU A 220 -7.90 7.48 18.69
CA GLU A 220 -8.57 7.71 19.97
C GLU A 220 -7.76 8.58 20.93
N ASP A 221 -6.45 8.35 21.02
CA ASP A 221 -5.54 9.18 21.82
C ASP A 221 -5.47 10.62 21.28
N ALA A 222 -5.34 10.77 19.95
CA ALA A 222 -5.19 12.07 19.30
C ALA A 222 -6.42 12.97 19.41
N ILE A 223 -7.63 12.41 19.47
CA ILE A 223 -8.89 13.15 19.64
C ILE A 223 -9.53 12.93 21.01
N SER A 224 -8.76 12.47 22.00
CA SER A 224 -9.26 12.07 23.33
C SER A 224 -9.92 13.21 24.12
N ASP A 225 -9.59 14.47 23.82
CA ASP A 225 -10.23 15.66 24.38
C ASP A 225 -11.69 15.82 23.94
N CYS A 226 -12.07 15.15 22.86
CA CYS A 226 -13.42 15.12 22.30
C CYS A 226 -14.23 13.88 22.73
N ARG A 227 -13.74 13.08 23.70
CA ARG A 227 -14.36 11.80 24.11
C ARG A 227 -15.83 11.90 24.54
N SER A 228 -16.30 13.06 25.01
CA SER A 228 -17.70 13.26 25.39
C SER A 228 -18.64 13.52 24.22
N MET A 229 -18.15 13.56 22.98
CA MET A 229 -18.99 13.71 21.78
C MET A 229 -19.93 12.51 21.60
N GLU A 230 -21.12 12.78 21.07
CA GLU A 230 -22.06 11.74 20.69
C GLU A 230 -21.46 10.84 19.61
N LYS A 231 -21.67 9.52 19.71
CA LYS A 231 -21.13 8.52 18.78
C LYS A 231 -19.60 8.60 18.65
N TRP A 232 -18.90 8.68 19.78
CA TRP A 232 -17.44 8.73 19.87
C TRP A 232 -16.75 7.70 18.96
N GLU A 233 -17.21 6.46 18.99
CA GLU A 233 -16.66 5.35 18.22
C GLU A 233 -16.81 5.58 16.70
N ASP A 234 -17.96 6.07 16.25
CA ASP A 234 -18.19 6.44 14.84
C ASP A 234 -17.27 7.58 14.40
N GLN A 235 -17.01 8.57 15.28
CA GLN A 235 -16.07 9.65 14.99
C GLN A 235 -14.63 9.14 14.86
N CYS A 236 -14.23 8.19 15.72
CA CYS A 236 -12.93 7.54 15.62
C CYS A 236 -12.79 6.76 14.31
N GLN A 237 -13.82 6.02 13.90
CA GLN A 237 -13.82 5.32 12.60
C GLN A 237 -13.73 6.29 11.41
N LEU A 238 -14.41 7.45 11.47
CA LEU A 238 -14.32 8.46 10.43
C LEU A 238 -12.89 9.01 10.27
N VAL A 239 -12.22 9.34 11.39
CA VAL A 239 -10.84 9.83 11.38
C VAL A 239 -9.87 8.73 10.97
N LEU A 240 -10.09 7.49 11.42
CA LEU A 240 -9.31 6.32 11.00
C LEU A 240 -9.39 6.11 9.49
N LYS A 241 -10.60 6.16 8.90
CA LYS A 241 -10.77 6.06 7.45
C LYS A 241 -10.00 7.16 6.71
N ALA A 242 -10.11 8.40 7.18
CA ALA A 242 -9.48 9.55 6.54
C ALA A 242 -7.94 9.52 6.63
N SER A 243 -7.39 9.01 7.73
CA SER A 243 -5.94 9.00 7.98
C SER A 243 -5.24 7.73 7.50
N HIS A 244 -5.87 6.57 7.68
CA HIS A 244 -5.31 5.26 7.33
C HIS A 244 -5.79 4.73 5.98
N GLY A 245 -6.92 5.22 5.47
CA GLY A 245 -7.54 4.79 4.20
C GLY A 245 -8.52 3.61 4.35
N MET A 246 -8.68 3.06 5.55
CA MET A 246 -9.60 1.96 5.84
C MET A 246 -10.11 2.09 7.28
N ASP A 247 -11.39 1.86 7.48
CA ASP A 247 -12.03 1.70 8.80
C ASP A 247 -12.42 0.22 9.02
N PHE A 248 -13.02 -0.10 10.16
CA PHE A 248 -13.39 -1.50 10.46
C PHE A 248 -14.47 -2.04 9.50
N ILE A 249 -15.39 -1.19 9.02
CA ILE A 249 -16.46 -1.59 8.10
C ILE A 249 -15.87 -1.92 6.73
N GLU A 250 -14.96 -1.07 6.25
CA GLU A 250 -14.23 -1.22 5.01
C GLU A 250 -13.34 -2.46 5.05
N TYR A 251 -12.69 -2.73 6.20
CA TYR A 251 -11.95 -3.97 6.43
C TYR A 251 -12.86 -5.21 6.36
N TYR A 252 -14.06 -5.15 6.93
CA TYR A 252 -15.04 -6.24 6.77
C TYR A 252 -15.50 -6.39 5.30
N HIS A 253 -15.78 -5.30 4.60
CA HIS A 253 -16.12 -5.34 3.18
C HIS A 253 -15.01 -5.95 2.33
N PHE A 254 -13.76 -5.63 2.66
CA PHE A 254 -12.58 -6.28 2.10
C PHE A 254 -12.60 -7.79 2.35
N LEU A 255 -12.70 -8.25 3.62
CA LEU A 255 -12.75 -9.68 3.95
C LEU A 255 -13.89 -10.39 3.22
N ARG A 256 -15.08 -9.80 3.17
CA ARG A 256 -16.25 -10.37 2.50
C ARG A 256 -16.05 -10.49 0.99
N ALA A 257 -15.55 -9.44 0.35
CA ALA A 257 -15.32 -9.44 -1.10
C ALA A 257 -14.30 -10.51 -1.52
N ILE A 258 -13.31 -10.76 -0.67
CA ILE A 258 -12.32 -11.81 -0.87
C ILE A 258 -12.92 -13.19 -0.57
N ALA A 259 -13.68 -13.34 0.50
CA ALA A 259 -14.27 -14.62 0.92
C ALA A 259 -15.24 -15.22 -0.10
N LYS A 260 -16.14 -14.41 -0.68
CA LYS A 260 -17.20 -14.89 -1.60
C LYS A 260 -16.68 -15.79 -2.73
N PRO A 261 -15.72 -15.37 -3.58
CA PRO A 261 -15.22 -16.22 -4.65
C PRO A 261 -14.45 -17.46 -4.14
N ARG A 262 -13.80 -17.40 -2.97
CA ARG A 262 -13.16 -18.60 -2.35
C ARG A 262 -14.21 -19.62 -1.91
N ILE A 263 -15.28 -19.18 -1.26
CA ILE A 263 -16.42 -20.00 -0.84
C ILE A 263 -17.04 -20.70 -2.07
N GLU A 264 -17.29 -19.96 -3.14
CA GLU A 264 -17.86 -20.48 -4.39
C GLU A 264 -16.95 -21.50 -5.07
N SER A 265 -15.64 -21.22 -5.12
CA SER A 265 -14.61 -22.14 -5.65
C SER A 265 -14.60 -23.47 -4.89
N LEU A 266 -14.62 -23.45 -3.55
CA LEU A 266 -14.63 -24.67 -2.75
C LEU A 266 -15.94 -25.45 -2.87
N ARG A 267 -17.10 -24.77 -2.87
CA ARG A 267 -18.42 -25.43 -3.03
C ARG A 267 -18.59 -26.08 -4.40
N SER A 268 -18.09 -25.44 -5.46
CA SER A 268 -18.17 -25.97 -6.82
C SER A 268 -17.07 -26.99 -7.15
N GLY A 269 -16.03 -27.08 -6.34
CA GLY A 269 -14.85 -27.91 -6.60
C GLY A 269 -13.99 -27.41 -7.77
N SER A 270 -14.13 -26.14 -8.16
CA SER A 270 -13.38 -25.52 -9.26
C SER A 270 -12.19 -24.70 -8.76
N ASP A 271 -11.13 -24.62 -9.57
CA ASP A 271 -10.01 -23.72 -9.27
C ASP A 271 -10.45 -22.26 -9.33
N LEU A 272 -9.96 -21.45 -8.39
CA LEU A 272 -10.24 -20.02 -8.36
C LEU A 272 -9.37 -19.30 -9.39
N THR A 273 -9.96 -18.42 -10.19
CA THR A 273 -9.20 -17.48 -11.03
C THR A 273 -8.92 -16.21 -10.24
N VAL A 274 -7.65 -15.87 -10.06
CA VAL A 274 -7.17 -14.67 -9.36
C VAL A 274 -6.59 -13.65 -10.34
N LEU A 275 -5.93 -12.62 -9.82
CA LEU A 275 -5.36 -11.51 -10.60
C LEU A 275 -4.58 -12.00 -11.84
N ASP A 276 -4.69 -11.28 -12.95
CA ASP A 276 -4.06 -11.60 -14.24
C ASP A 276 -4.33 -13.03 -14.77
N GLY A 277 -5.49 -13.59 -14.42
CA GLY A 277 -5.97 -14.88 -14.90
C GLY A 277 -5.18 -16.08 -14.38
N HIS A 278 -4.42 -15.91 -13.29
CA HIS A 278 -3.74 -17.02 -12.64
C HIS A 278 -4.76 -17.96 -11.96
N ARG A 279 -4.43 -19.25 -11.87
CA ARG A 279 -5.28 -20.25 -11.22
C ARG A 279 -4.74 -20.61 -9.85
N GLN A 280 -5.62 -20.53 -8.86
CA GLN A 280 -5.38 -20.93 -7.49
C GLN A 280 -6.12 -22.24 -7.20
N GLY A 281 -5.34 -23.27 -6.85
CA GLY A 281 -5.87 -24.60 -6.57
C GLY A 281 -6.49 -24.71 -5.18
N ARG A 282 -7.32 -25.76 -5.01
CA ARG A 282 -8.09 -26.03 -3.78
C ARG A 282 -7.34 -25.83 -2.46
N ARG A 283 -6.13 -26.36 -2.30
CA ARG A 283 -5.36 -26.25 -1.03
C ARG A 283 -5.02 -24.81 -0.65
N HIS A 284 -4.73 -23.96 -1.63
CA HIS A 284 -4.48 -22.54 -1.38
C HIS A 284 -5.80 -21.85 -1.02
N THR A 285 -6.88 -22.15 -1.73
CA THR A 285 -8.22 -21.63 -1.40
C THR A 285 -8.70 -22.04 -0.01
N GLU A 286 -8.42 -23.28 0.43
CA GLU A 286 -8.69 -23.73 1.80
C GLU A 286 -7.88 -22.93 2.83
N TYR A 287 -6.60 -22.67 2.57
CA TYR A 287 -5.78 -21.80 3.41
C TYR A 287 -6.33 -20.37 3.45
N ASP A 288 -6.73 -19.79 2.32
CA ASP A 288 -7.37 -18.48 2.28
C ASP A 288 -8.61 -18.42 3.19
N VAL A 289 -9.50 -19.42 3.09
CA VAL A 289 -10.72 -19.51 3.92
C VAL A 289 -10.40 -19.61 5.41
N GLN A 290 -9.40 -20.41 5.79
CA GLN A 290 -8.94 -20.48 7.18
C GLN A 290 -8.48 -19.11 7.69
N ARG A 291 -7.67 -18.41 6.89
CA ARG A 291 -7.09 -17.12 7.28
C ARG A 291 -8.11 -15.99 7.28
N LEU A 292 -9.10 -16.03 6.39
CA LEU A 292 -10.27 -15.14 6.41
C LEU A 292 -11.11 -15.37 7.66
N ARG A 293 -11.37 -16.62 8.05
CA ARG A 293 -12.09 -16.95 9.28
C ARG A 293 -11.36 -16.41 10.50
N ASP A 294 -10.05 -16.65 10.61
CA ASP A 294 -9.25 -16.17 11.73
C ASP A 294 -9.25 -14.64 11.81
N ALA A 295 -9.19 -13.94 10.66
CA ALA A 295 -9.27 -12.49 10.60
C ALA A 295 -10.64 -11.94 11.00
N LEU A 296 -11.71 -12.64 10.62
CA LEU A 296 -13.08 -12.28 10.94
C LEU A 296 -13.40 -12.53 12.43
N LEU A 297 -12.86 -13.60 13.02
CA LEU A 297 -12.89 -13.84 14.45
C LEU A 297 -12.15 -12.73 15.20
N ALA A 298 -10.94 -12.38 14.77
CA ALA A 298 -10.18 -11.30 15.40
C ALA A 298 -10.89 -9.94 15.34
N LEU A 299 -11.64 -9.67 14.26
CA LEU A 299 -12.52 -8.50 14.16
C LEU A 299 -13.67 -8.60 15.18
N LEU A 300 -14.42 -9.71 15.18
CA LEU A 300 -15.59 -9.91 16.03
C LEU A 300 -15.28 -9.97 17.53
N ASP A 301 -14.09 -10.44 17.90
CA ASP A 301 -13.63 -10.53 19.29
C ASP A 301 -13.19 -9.16 19.85
N ASP A 302 -13.01 -8.14 18.99
CA ASP A 302 -12.59 -6.82 19.45
C ASP A 302 -13.76 -5.99 19.99
N HIS A 303 -13.60 -5.50 21.22
CA HIS A 303 -14.62 -4.73 21.93
C HIS A 303 -15.09 -3.48 21.20
N HIS A 304 -14.26 -2.83 20.35
CA HIS A 304 -14.70 -1.66 19.59
C HIS A 304 -15.79 -2.02 18.56
N VAL A 305 -15.84 -3.26 18.08
CA VAL A 305 -16.84 -3.68 17.09
C VAL A 305 -18.24 -3.73 17.69
N GLY A 306 -18.38 -4.17 18.95
CA GLY A 306 -19.68 -4.26 19.62
C GLY A 306 -20.36 -2.91 19.88
N HIS A 307 -19.64 -1.80 19.74
CA HIS A 307 -20.15 -0.44 19.94
C HIS A 307 -20.49 0.30 18.64
N LEU A 308 -20.32 -0.35 17.49
CA LEU A 308 -20.55 0.25 16.18
C LEU A 308 -21.94 -0.12 15.63
N ASP A 309 -22.88 0.83 15.68
CA ASP A 309 -24.24 0.73 15.11
C ASP A 309 -24.22 0.28 13.63
N THR A 310 -23.16 0.64 12.92
CA THR A 310 -22.99 0.41 11.49
C THR A 310 -22.97 -1.07 11.12
N PHE A 311 -22.42 -1.95 11.96
CA PHE A 311 -22.39 -3.38 11.68
C PHE A 311 -23.77 -4.05 11.79
N GLU A 312 -24.66 -3.54 12.66
CA GLU A 312 -26.03 -4.04 12.82
C GLU A 312 -26.90 -3.78 11.58
N SER A 313 -26.58 -2.73 10.82
CA SER A 313 -27.32 -2.32 9.63
C SER A 313 -26.91 -3.04 8.34
N LEU A 314 -25.85 -3.86 8.37
CA LEU A 314 -25.35 -4.55 7.19
C LEU A 314 -26.28 -5.68 6.74
N ALA A 315 -26.61 -5.70 5.44
CA ALA A 315 -27.44 -6.76 4.85
C ALA A 315 -26.85 -8.17 5.03
N GLU A 316 -25.51 -8.28 5.06
CA GLU A 316 -24.78 -9.50 5.40
C GLU A 316 -23.83 -9.18 6.57
N PRO A 317 -24.21 -9.51 7.82
CA PRO A 317 -23.39 -9.21 9.00
C PRO A 317 -22.16 -10.13 9.09
N PRO A 318 -21.08 -9.71 9.77
CA PRO A 318 -19.86 -10.50 9.91
C PRO A 318 -20.08 -11.92 10.46
N ALA A 319 -21.01 -12.11 11.41
CA ALA A 319 -21.35 -13.42 11.95
C ALA A 319 -21.88 -14.40 10.88
N ALA A 320 -22.71 -13.91 9.94
CA ALA A 320 -23.24 -14.75 8.87
C ALA A 320 -22.17 -15.16 7.85
N LEU A 321 -21.14 -14.33 7.63
CA LEU A 321 -19.98 -14.73 6.84
C LEU A 321 -19.12 -15.74 7.60
N LEU A 322 -18.96 -15.57 8.92
CA LEU A 322 -18.20 -16.49 9.76
C LEU A 322 -18.80 -17.90 9.73
N ASP A 323 -20.12 -18.03 9.83
CA ASP A 323 -20.81 -19.33 9.73
C ASP A 323 -20.53 -20.01 8.38
N GLN A 324 -20.61 -19.26 7.27
CA GLN A 324 -20.31 -19.78 5.94
C GLN A 324 -18.85 -20.25 5.79
N LEU A 325 -17.91 -19.57 6.43
CA LEU A 325 -16.51 -19.97 6.44
C LEU A 325 -16.29 -21.22 7.31
N ASN A 326 -16.98 -21.33 8.44
CA ASN A 326 -16.93 -22.51 9.32
C ASN A 326 -17.52 -23.76 8.65
N ASP A 327 -18.58 -23.62 7.86
CA ASP A 327 -19.19 -24.75 7.12
C ASP A 327 -18.25 -25.40 6.09
N LEU A 328 -17.15 -24.73 5.72
CA LEU A 328 -16.19 -25.21 4.71
C LEU A 328 -14.92 -25.84 5.30
N LEU A 329 -14.67 -25.68 6.60
CA LEU A 329 -13.45 -26.11 7.30
C LEU A 329 -13.74 -27.31 8.19
#